data_AF-A0A7C2KZG7-F1
#
_entry.id   AF-A0A7C2KZG7-F1
#
_cell.length_a   1.000
_cell.length_b   1.000
_cell.length_c   1.000
_cell.angle_alpha   90.00
_cell.angle_beta   90.00
_cell.angle_gamma   90.00
#
_symmetry.space_group_name_H-M   'P 1'
#
loop_
_entity.id
_entity.type
_entity.pdbx_description
1 polymer ?
#
loop_
_entity_poly.entity_id
_entity_poly.type
_entity_poly.pdbx_seq_one_letter_code
_entity_poly.pdbx_strand_id
1 'polypeptide(L)'
;MNCQDAERLFDAYLDRELSGSLRLEFDAHRLRCTLCQQRLAMLEACEHVLARDRQTPAPSDDFTDRVMTAVAGRRPAIALARRRRWVVASAVMAQAAAVLLFAVTWLAWRQPAPSARPAAKPSDEMIAKIGTAIAERDKSQLLELMYARGNQILAARSNLQNDVFAAVNFAAQLPFLDELAESVSRLAPWGPFGEFLAPAHPDEGALADDDAAGKVSF
;
A
#
# COMPACT_ATOMS: atom_id res chain seq x y z
N MET A 1 -13.50 17.47 -9.08
CA MET A 1 -12.78 18.72 -9.41
C MET A 1 -13.64 19.73 -10.16
N ASN A 2 -13.54 21.02 -9.82
CA ASN A 2 -14.11 22.15 -10.58
C ASN A 2 -13.08 22.72 -11.58
N CYS A 3 -13.49 23.63 -12.48
CA CYS A 3 -12.59 24.17 -13.52
C CYS A 3 -11.43 25.00 -12.95
N GLN A 4 -11.64 25.69 -11.83
CA GLN A 4 -10.62 26.55 -11.21
C GLN A 4 -9.52 25.71 -10.54
N ASP A 5 -9.91 24.60 -9.91
CA ASP A 5 -8.97 23.62 -9.38
C ASP A 5 -8.17 22.96 -10.52
N ALA A 6 -8.83 22.63 -11.63
CA ALA A 6 -8.17 22.08 -12.81
C ALA A 6 -7.10 23.04 -13.37
N GLU A 7 -7.46 24.32 -13.51
CA GLU A 7 -6.58 25.35 -14.07
C GLU A 7 -5.31 25.55 -13.22
N ARG A 8 -5.42 25.42 -11.89
CA ARG A 8 -4.25 25.45 -10.99
C ARG A 8 -3.31 24.26 -11.15
N LEU A 9 -3.77 23.17 -11.77
CA LEU A 9 -2.99 21.95 -11.98
C LEU A 9 -2.38 21.84 -13.38
N PHE A 10 -2.61 22.82 -14.27
CA PHE A 10 -2.12 22.76 -15.65
C PHE A 10 -0.60 22.67 -15.73
N ASP A 11 0.14 23.54 -15.02
CA ASP A 11 1.59 23.56 -15.05
C ASP A 11 2.17 22.22 -14.55
N ALA A 12 1.74 21.77 -13.37
CA ALA A 12 2.15 20.49 -12.81
C ALA A 12 1.75 19.28 -13.69
N TYR A 13 0.65 19.37 -14.43
CA TYR A 13 0.25 18.33 -15.39
C TYR A 13 1.21 18.28 -16.59
N LEU A 14 1.54 19.44 -17.17
CA LEU A 14 2.46 19.57 -18.31
C LEU A 14 3.87 19.11 -17.95
N ASP A 15 4.36 19.48 -16.76
CA ASP A 15 5.66 19.07 -16.23
C ASP A 15 5.69 17.60 -15.75
N ARG A 16 4.54 16.90 -15.78
CA ARG A 16 4.36 15.51 -15.31
C ARG A 16 4.65 15.32 -13.81
N GLU A 17 4.41 16.34 -13.00
CA GLU A 17 4.65 16.33 -11.56
C GLU A 17 3.43 15.91 -10.72
N LEU A 18 2.27 15.73 -11.35
CA LEU A 18 1.06 15.27 -10.64
C LEU A 18 1.19 13.83 -10.16
N SER A 19 0.75 13.60 -8.91
CA SER A 19 0.59 12.26 -8.34
C SER A 19 -0.43 11.44 -9.13
N GLY A 20 -0.29 10.11 -9.14
CA GLY A 20 -1.13 9.22 -9.98
C GLY A 20 -2.63 9.37 -9.73
N SER A 21 -3.07 9.51 -8.47
CA SER A 21 -4.49 9.70 -8.13
C SER A 21 -5.02 11.06 -8.60
N LEU A 22 -4.25 12.12 -8.41
CA LEU A 22 -4.63 13.47 -8.81
C LEU A 22 -4.65 13.63 -10.33
N ARG A 23 -3.70 12.98 -11.01
CA ARG A 23 -3.66 12.91 -12.48
C ARG A 23 -4.91 12.24 -13.04
N LEU A 24 -5.35 11.14 -12.45
CA LEU A 24 -6.59 10.46 -12.87
C LEU A 24 -7.83 11.35 -12.69
N GLU A 25 -7.95 12.07 -11.57
CA GLU A 25 -9.06 13.01 -11.36
C GLU A 25 -9.02 14.16 -12.38
N PHE A 26 -7.82 14.69 -12.64
CA PHE A 26 -7.61 15.74 -13.64
C PHE A 26 -8.00 15.28 -15.05
N ASP A 27 -7.53 14.10 -15.46
CA ASP A 27 -7.86 13.49 -16.76
C ASP A 27 -9.37 13.25 -16.89
N ALA A 28 -10.02 12.75 -15.84
CA ALA A 28 -11.48 12.57 -15.83
C ALA A 28 -12.25 13.88 -16.02
N HIS A 29 -11.78 14.98 -15.41
CA HIS A 29 -12.37 16.31 -15.61
C HIS A 29 -12.13 16.83 -17.03
N ARG A 30 -10.89 16.71 -17.54
CA ARG A 30 -10.51 17.13 -18.90
C ARG A 30 -11.36 16.48 -19.98
N LEU A 31 -11.67 15.20 -19.84
CA LEU A 31 -12.52 14.45 -20.77
C LEU A 31 -13.98 14.95 -20.79
N ARG A 32 -14.44 15.61 -19.72
CA ARG A 32 -15.84 16.08 -19.58
C ARG A 32 -15.99 17.58 -19.85
N CYS A 33 -14.92 18.36 -19.72
CA CYS A 33 -14.96 19.81 -19.83
C CYS A 33 -14.21 20.30 -21.07
N THR A 34 -14.95 20.69 -22.11
CA THR A 34 -14.41 21.20 -23.38
C THR A 34 -13.58 22.47 -23.21
N LEU A 35 -13.94 23.31 -22.24
CA LEU A 35 -13.22 24.56 -21.95
C LEU A 35 -11.83 24.28 -21.34
N CYS A 36 -11.72 23.34 -20.40
CA CYS A 36 -10.42 22.91 -19.86
C CYS A 36 -9.59 22.20 -20.92
N GLN A 37 -10.22 21.40 -21.80
CA GLN A 37 -9.53 20.77 -22.93
C GLN A 37 -8.93 21.80 -23.89
N GLN A 38 -9.69 22.82 -24.27
CA GLN A 38 -9.23 23.89 -25.17
C GLN A 38 -8.09 24.70 -24.56
N ARG A 39 -8.18 25.06 -23.27
CA ARG A 39 -7.12 25.80 -22.57
C ARG A 39 -5.83 24.99 -22.48
N LEU A 40 -5.93 23.71 -22.13
CA LEU A 40 -4.75 22.84 -22.07
C LEU A 40 -4.11 22.69 -23.46
N ALA A 41 -4.91 22.47 -24.52
CA ALA A 41 -4.40 22.39 -25.89
C ALA A 41 -3.70 23.69 -26.34
N MET A 42 -4.19 24.86 -25.91
CA MET A 42 -3.53 26.14 -26.17
C MET A 42 -2.18 26.24 -25.45
N LEU A 43 -2.08 25.78 -24.19
CA LEU A 43 -0.81 25.75 -23.45
C LEU A 43 0.19 24.77 -24.07
N GLU A 44 -0.24 23.58 -24.49
CA GLU A 44 0.57 22.60 -25.21
C GLU A 44 1.09 23.18 -26.54
N ALA A 45 0.26 23.92 -27.27
CA ALA A 45 0.68 24.61 -28.49
C ALA A 45 1.74 25.70 -28.20
N CYS A 46 1.58 26.48 -27.14
CA CYS A 46 2.58 27.45 -26.69
C CYS A 46 3.91 26.77 -26.33
N GLU A 47 3.87 25.64 -25.62
CA GLU A 47 5.07 24.85 -25.30
C GLU A 47 5.79 24.41 -26.58
N HIS A 48 5.07 23.93 -27.59
CA HIS A 48 5.67 23.54 -28.87
C HIS A 48 6.32 24.70 -29.62
N VAL A 49 5.74 25.90 -29.57
CA VAL A 49 6.35 27.10 -30.16
C VAL A 49 7.61 27.49 -29.41
N LEU A 50 7.56 27.55 -28.08
CA LEU A 50 8.72 27.87 -27.24
C LEU A 50 9.85 26.84 -27.39
N ALA A 51 9.50 25.55 -27.50
CA ALA A 51 10.47 24.49 -27.73
C ALA A 51 11.18 24.62 -29.07
N ARG A 52 10.50 25.13 -30.11
CA ARG A 52 11.09 25.39 -31.43
C ARG A 52 11.91 26.67 -31.47
N ASP A 53 11.48 27.70 -30.76
CA ASP A 53 12.15 29.01 -30.75
C ASP A 53 13.41 29.02 -29.87
N ARG A 54 13.55 28.05 -28.95
CA ARG A 54 14.79 27.86 -28.20
C ARG A 54 15.94 27.50 -29.14
N GLN A 55 16.63 28.53 -29.62
CA GLN A 55 18.02 28.43 -30.06
C GLN A 55 18.83 27.96 -28.86
N THR A 56 18.96 26.65 -28.73
CA THR A 56 19.79 26.06 -27.69
C THR A 56 21.23 26.43 -28.05
N PRO A 57 21.92 27.26 -27.24
CA PRO A 57 23.30 27.60 -27.55
C PRO A 57 24.09 26.30 -27.63
N ALA A 58 24.96 26.20 -28.63
CA ALA A 58 25.83 25.03 -28.75
C ALA A 58 26.61 24.90 -27.43
N PRO A 59 26.55 23.74 -26.75
CA PRO A 59 27.39 23.52 -25.59
C PRO A 59 28.87 23.65 -26.00
N SER A 60 29.73 24.05 -25.08
CA SER A 60 31.17 24.06 -25.33
C SER A 60 31.67 22.65 -25.65
N ASP A 61 32.72 22.54 -26.48
CA ASP A 61 33.28 21.25 -26.91
C ASP A 61 33.71 20.36 -25.72
N ASP A 62 34.06 20.98 -24.59
CA ASP A 62 34.45 20.32 -23.34
C ASP A 62 33.28 19.96 -22.40
N PHE A 63 32.04 20.35 -22.73
CA PHE A 63 30.88 20.17 -21.86
C PHE A 63 30.65 18.69 -21.54
N THR A 64 30.68 17.84 -22.56
CA THR A 64 30.48 16.40 -22.41
C THR A 64 31.53 15.80 -21.50
N ASP A 65 32.81 16.15 -21.69
CA ASP A 65 33.90 15.63 -20.86
C ASP A 65 33.78 16.10 -19.41
N ARG A 66 33.40 17.35 -19.18
CA ARG A 66 33.16 17.89 -17.84
C ARG A 66 31.99 17.20 -17.14
N VAL A 67 30.88 16.97 -17.85
CA VAL A 67 29.71 16.26 -17.30
C VAL A 67 30.06 14.81 -17.01
N MET A 68 30.71 14.11 -17.93
CA MET A 68 31.08 12.71 -17.74
C MET A 68 32.12 12.53 -16.63
N THR A 69 33.08 13.45 -16.51
CA THR A 69 34.02 13.47 -15.38
C THR A 69 33.30 13.72 -14.06
N ALA A 70 32.32 14.63 -14.03
CA ALA A 70 31.52 14.87 -12.83
C ALA A 70 30.63 13.66 -12.46
N VAL A 71 30.05 12.97 -13.46
CA VAL A 71 29.25 11.75 -13.25
C VAL A 71 30.13 10.59 -12.80
N ALA A 72 31.30 10.40 -13.39
CA ALA A 72 32.27 9.38 -12.98
C ALA A 72 32.87 9.67 -11.59
N GLY A 73 33.09 10.96 -11.28
CA GLY A 73 33.58 11.43 -9.99
C GLY A 73 32.54 11.39 -8.88
N ARG A 74 31.23 11.39 -9.21
CA ARG A 74 30.17 10.99 -8.28
C ARG A 74 30.32 9.50 -8.00
N ARG A 75 31.21 9.18 -7.05
CA ARG A 75 31.29 7.84 -6.45
C ARG A 75 29.85 7.39 -6.18
N PRO A 76 29.47 6.20 -6.63
CA PRO A 76 28.11 5.76 -6.51
C PRO A 76 27.72 5.84 -5.04
N ALA A 77 26.69 6.64 -4.73
CA ALA A 77 26.14 6.77 -3.39
C ALA A 77 25.69 5.41 -2.81
N ILE A 78 25.76 4.33 -3.59
CA ILE A 78 25.62 2.92 -3.23
C ILE A 78 26.37 2.58 -1.93
N ALA A 79 27.59 3.08 -1.69
CA ALA A 79 28.30 2.77 -0.44
C ALA A 79 27.63 3.38 0.80
N LEU A 80 27.17 4.62 0.69
CA LEU A 80 26.43 5.32 1.76
C LEU A 80 25.00 4.77 1.90
N ALA A 81 24.38 4.42 0.78
CA ALA A 81 23.07 3.79 0.74
C ALA A 81 23.11 2.41 1.41
N ARG A 82 24.16 1.61 1.20
CA ARG A 82 24.33 0.32 1.87
C ARG A 82 24.44 0.49 3.38
N ARG A 83 25.26 1.43 3.87
CA ARG A 83 25.35 1.72 5.31
C ARG A 83 24.02 2.19 5.89
N ARG A 84 23.31 3.08 5.17
CA ARG A 84 21.98 3.55 5.57
C ARG A 84 20.94 2.42 5.57
N ARG A 85 20.98 1.51 4.59
CA ARG A 85 20.13 0.31 4.53
C ARG A 85 20.33 -0.57 5.76
N TRP A 86 21.59 -0.84 6.15
CA TRP A 86 21.88 -1.62 7.36
C TRP A 86 21.38 -0.95 8.64
N VAL A 87 21.49 0.38 8.74
CA VAL A 87 21.00 1.15 9.89
C VAL A 87 19.46 1.14 9.94
N VAL A 88 18.79 1.28 8.80
CA VAL A 88 17.31 1.23 8.75
C VAL A 88 16.81 -0.18 9.05
N ALA A 89 17.43 -1.20 8.47
CA ALA A 89 17.08 -2.60 8.72
C ALA A 89 17.27 -2.98 10.20
N SER A 90 18.36 -2.54 10.83
CA SER A 90 18.58 -2.80 12.26
C SER A 90 17.57 -2.05 13.14
N ALA A 91 17.18 -0.82 12.77
CA ALA A 91 16.15 -0.07 13.48
C ALA A 91 14.78 -0.76 13.40
N VAL A 92 14.37 -1.25 12.22
CA VAL A 92 13.10 -1.97 12.05
C VAL A 92 13.09 -3.27 12.86
N MET A 93 14.19 -4.04 12.81
CA MET A 93 14.32 -5.26 13.61
C MET A 93 14.27 -4.99 15.12
N ALA A 94 14.92 -3.91 15.57
CA ALA A 94 14.87 -3.50 16.97
C ALA A 94 13.44 -3.10 17.40
N GLN A 95 12.70 -2.41 16.54
CA GLN A 95 11.32 -2.04 16.82
C GLN A 95 10.38 -3.26 16.87
N ALA A 96 10.52 -4.20 15.93
CA ALA A 96 9.74 -5.44 15.95
C ALA A 96 10.03 -6.28 17.22
N ALA A 97 11.30 -6.40 17.60
CA ALA A 97 11.69 -7.06 18.84
C ALA A 97 11.11 -6.37 20.08
N ALA A 98 11.10 -5.04 20.13
CA ALA A 98 10.51 -4.28 21.23
C ALA A 98 8.99 -4.50 21.33
N VAL A 99 8.27 -4.55 20.21
CA VAL A 99 6.82 -4.83 20.20
C VAL A 99 6.52 -6.25 20.67
N LEU A 100 7.30 -7.24 20.25
CA LEU A 100 7.16 -8.62 20.73
C LEU A 100 7.44 -8.74 22.22
N LEU A 101 8.52 -8.12 22.71
CA LEU A 101 8.83 -8.05 24.14
C LEU A 101 7.70 -7.40 24.93
N PHE A 102 7.15 -6.29 24.43
CA PHE A 102 6.02 -5.60 25.04
C PHE A 102 4.77 -6.49 25.07
N ALA A 103 4.44 -7.17 23.96
CA ALA A 103 3.28 -8.06 23.90
C ALA A 103 3.40 -9.25 24.88
N VAL A 104 4.59 -9.87 24.97
CA VAL A 104 4.86 -10.99 25.88
C VAL A 104 4.79 -10.54 27.34
N THR A 105 5.42 -9.43 27.68
CA THR A 105 5.39 -8.87 29.04
C THR A 105 3.98 -8.44 29.44
N TRP A 106 3.24 -7.81 28.52
CA TRP A 106 1.84 -7.45 28.72
C TRP A 106 0.95 -8.67 28.96
N LEU A 107 1.14 -9.75 28.20
CA LEU A 107 0.37 -10.98 28.36
C LEU A 107 0.71 -11.69 29.69
N ALA A 108 1.98 -11.65 30.12
CA ALA A 108 2.39 -12.17 31.42
C ALA A 108 1.80 -11.35 32.59
N TRP A 109 1.58 -10.06 32.40
CA TRP A 109 0.96 -9.17 33.39
C TRP A 109 -0.57 -9.22 33.40
N ARG A 110 -1.20 -9.76 32.36
CA ARG A 110 -2.60 -10.15 32.45
C ARG A 110 -2.66 -11.34 33.40
N GLN A 111 -2.89 -11.05 34.68
CA GLN A 111 -3.25 -12.10 35.62
C GLN A 111 -4.37 -12.93 34.98
N PRO A 112 -4.25 -14.27 34.95
CA PRO A 112 -5.31 -15.12 34.44
C PRO A 112 -6.56 -14.66 35.17
N ALA A 113 -7.57 -14.21 34.42
CA ALA A 113 -8.81 -13.70 34.97
C ALA A 113 -9.23 -14.67 36.07
N PRO A 114 -9.35 -14.20 37.34
CA PRO A 114 -9.49 -15.07 38.50
C PRO A 114 -10.53 -16.12 38.14
N SER A 115 -10.06 -17.37 38.00
CA SER A 115 -10.78 -18.48 37.39
C SER A 115 -12.25 -18.33 37.74
N ALA A 116 -13.07 -17.96 36.74
CA ALA A 116 -14.41 -17.46 36.96
C ALA A 116 -15.07 -18.34 38.00
N ARG A 117 -15.18 -17.82 39.24
CA ARG A 117 -15.85 -18.50 40.33
C ARG A 117 -17.21 -18.83 39.72
N PRO A 118 -17.60 -20.12 39.61
CA PRO A 118 -18.77 -20.52 38.84
C PRO A 118 -19.89 -19.59 39.25
N ALA A 119 -20.35 -18.78 38.30
CA ALA A 119 -21.23 -17.66 38.58
C ALA A 119 -22.36 -18.20 39.45
N ALA A 120 -22.42 -17.74 40.70
CA ALA A 120 -23.54 -18.06 41.56
C ALA A 120 -24.78 -17.76 40.72
N LYS A 121 -25.67 -18.76 40.56
CA LYS A 121 -26.87 -18.61 39.75
C LYS A 121 -27.49 -17.25 40.13
N PRO A 122 -27.67 -16.34 39.17
CA PRO A 122 -28.22 -15.03 39.46
C PRO A 122 -29.52 -15.26 40.22
N SER A 123 -29.66 -14.64 41.39
CA SER A 123 -30.86 -14.81 42.20
C SER A 123 -32.06 -14.39 41.36
N ASP A 124 -33.20 -15.07 41.54
CA ASP A 124 -34.43 -14.75 40.81
C ASP A 124 -34.82 -13.27 40.98
N GLU A 125 -34.46 -12.67 42.11
CA GLU A 125 -34.62 -11.24 42.38
C GLU A 125 -33.79 -10.34 41.46
N MET A 126 -32.54 -10.72 41.13
CA MET A 126 -31.69 -9.97 40.21
C MET A 126 -32.19 -10.09 38.76
N ILE A 127 -32.67 -11.28 38.36
CA ILE A 127 -33.28 -11.49 37.04
C ILE A 127 -34.55 -10.65 36.92
N ALA A 128 -35.38 -10.60 37.95
CA ALA A 128 -36.57 -9.76 37.99
C ALA A 128 -36.22 -8.26 37.89
N LYS A 129 -35.23 -7.78 38.66
CA LYS A 129 -34.77 -6.37 38.62
C LYS A 129 -34.17 -5.98 37.26
N ILE A 130 -33.44 -6.87 36.60
CA ILE A 130 -32.91 -6.61 35.24
C ILE A 130 -34.08 -6.59 34.24
N GLY A 131 -35.03 -7.52 34.36
CA GLY A 131 -36.23 -7.56 33.53
C GLY A 131 -37.05 -6.27 33.62
N THR A 132 -37.26 -5.72 34.81
CA THR A 132 -37.99 -4.46 35.00
C THR A 132 -37.18 -3.26 34.52
N ALA A 133 -35.86 -3.22 34.77
CA ALA A 133 -35.00 -2.15 34.28
C ALA A 133 -34.90 -2.11 32.74
N ILE A 134 -35.04 -3.25 32.07
CA ILE A 134 -35.12 -3.34 30.60
C ILE A 134 -36.53 -2.98 30.10
N ALA A 135 -37.58 -3.30 30.85
CA ALA A 135 -38.96 -2.94 30.49
C ALA A 135 -39.24 -1.44 30.65
N GLU A 136 -38.57 -0.78 31.59
CA GLU A 136 -38.74 0.65 31.89
C GLU A 136 -37.82 1.55 31.05
N ARG A 137 -36.74 0.99 30.50
CA ARG A 137 -35.94 1.69 29.48
C ARG A 137 -36.70 1.69 28.17
N ASP A 138 -37.01 2.88 27.68
CA ASP A 138 -37.65 3.06 26.38
C ASP A 138 -36.87 2.29 25.30
N LYS A 139 -37.56 1.42 24.56
CA LYS A 139 -36.97 0.58 23.51
C LYS A 139 -36.18 1.43 22.50
N SER A 140 -36.59 2.67 22.29
CA SER A 140 -35.91 3.65 21.44
C SER A 140 -34.47 3.93 21.91
N GLN A 141 -34.27 4.18 23.21
CA GLN A 141 -32.96 4.47 23.81
C GLN A 141 -32.03 3.26 23.74
N LEU A 142 -32.58 2.05 23.92
CA LEU A 142 -31.79 0.82 23.84
C LEU A 142 -31.34 0.56 22.40
N LEU A 143 -32.22 0.79 21.42
CA LEU A 143 -31.87 0.75 20.00
C LEU A 143 -30.77 1.77 19.68
N GLU A 144 -30.92 3.02 20.12
CA GLU A 144 -29.97 4.10 19.85
C GLU A 144 -28.59 3.78 20.42
N LEU A 145 -28.51 3.24 21.63
CA LEU A 145 -27.25 2.84 22.26
C LEU A 145 -26.59 1.66 21.53
N MET A 146 -27.38 0.69 21.03
CA MET A 146 -26.88 -0.39 20.20
C MET A 146 -26.34 0.12 18.85
N TYR A 147 -27.06 1.02 18.19
CA TYR A 147 -26.61 1.63 16.92
C TYR A 147 -25.35 2.48 17.13
N ALA A 148 -25.29 3.30 18.17
CA ALA A 148 -24.12 4.10 18.50
C ALA A 148 -22.88 3.22 18.74
N ARG A 149 -23.04 2.11 19.48
CA ARG A 149 -21.94 1.18 19.75
C ARG A 149 -21.54 0.37 18.52
N GLY A 150 -22.50 -0.04 17.69
CA GLY A 150 -22.23 -0.68 16.41
C GLY A 150 -21.43 0.22 15.46
N ASN A 151 -21.81 1.50 15.36
CA ASN A 151 -21.10 2.47 14.53
C ASN A 151 -19.68 2.72 15.03
N GLN A 152 -19.43 2.75 16.35
CA GLN A 152 -18.08 2.85 16.89
C GLN A 152 -17.20 1.66 16.52
N ILE A 153 -17.74 0.43 16.56
CA ILE A 153 -17.01 -0.78 16.19
C ILE A 153 -16.68 -0.77 14.68
N LEU A 154 -17.65 -0.37 13.84
CA LEU A 154 -17.45 -0.26 12.40
C LEU A 154 -16.42 0.82 12.05
N ALA A 155 -16.45 1.98 12.71
CA ALA A 155 -15.47 3.05 12.53
C ALA A 155 -14.06 2.62 12.98
N ALA A 156 -13.94 1.88 14.10
CA ALA A 156 -12.67 1.32 14.53
C ALA A 156 -12.10 0.33 13.50
N ARG A 157 -12.97 -0.49 12.89
CA ARG A 157 -12.58 -1.41 11.83
C ARG A 157 -12.09 -0.68 10.57
N SER A 158 -12.77 0.37 10.13
CA SER A 158 -12.36 1.12 8.94
C SER A 158 -11.02 1.83 9.15
N ASN A 159 -10.78 2.37 10.36
CA ASN A 159 -9.50 2.97 10.69
C ASN A 159 -8.37 1.93 10.66
N LEU A 160 -8.59 0.74 11.22
CA LEU A 160 -7.62 -0.35 11.17
C LEU A 160 -7.32 -0.79 9.74
N GLN A 161 -8.34 -0.89 8.88
CA GLN A 161 -8.12 -1.21 7.46
C GLN A 161 -7.31 -0.13 6.75
N ASN A 162 -7.61 1.15 6.99
CA ASN A 162 -6.86 2.27 6.41
C ASN A 162 -5.40 2.27 6.88
N ASP A 163 -5.15 1.98 8.16
CA ASP A 163 -3.80 1.90 8.72
C ASP A 163 -3.02 0.72 8.12
N VAL A 164 -3.66 -0.43 7.92
CA VAL A 164 -3.06 -1.60 7.24
C VAL A 164 -2.74 -1.25 5.78
N PHE A 165 -3.67 -0.62 5.06
CA PHE A 165 -3.42 -0.20 3.67
C PHE A 165 -2.31 0.84 3.59
N ALA A 166 -2.26 1.81 4.50
CA ALA A 166 -1.19 2.80 4.57
C ALA A 166 0.16 2.14 4.85
N ALA A 167 0.22 1.17 5.76
CA ALA A 167 1.42 0.41 6.05
C ALA A 167 1.89 -0.44 4.85
N VAL A 168 0.97 -1.12 4.15
CA VAL A 168 1.26 -1.89 2.94
C VAL A 168 1.74 -0.99 1.81
N ASN A 169 1.09 0.16 1.60
CA ASN A 169 1.46 1.09 0.54
C ASN A 169 2.81 1.77 0.84
N PHE A 170 3.06 2.11 2.12
CA PHE A 170 4.37 2.56 2.57
C PHE A 170 5.44 1.49 2.33
N ALA A 171 5.16 0.23 2.67
CA ALA A 171 6.05 -0.89 2.40
C ALA A 171 6.32 -1.07 0.90
N ALA A 172 5.28 -0.98 0.06
CA ALA A 172 5.36 -1.07 -1.40
C ALA A 172 6.22 0.03 -2.04
N GLN A 173 6.25 1.22 -1.43
CA GLN A 173 7.10 2.32 -1.87
C GLN A 173 8.55 2.21 -1.42
N LEU A 174 8.88 1.23 -0.56
CA LEU A 174 10.27 1.01 -0.18
C LEU A 174 11.02 0.37 -1.36
N PRO A 175 12.06 1.04 -1.89
CA PRO A 175 12.78 0.60 -3.11
C PRO A 175 13.61 -0.68 -2.91
N PHE A 176 13.41 -1.42 -1.82
CA PHE A 176 14.15 -2.63 -1.49
C PHE A 176 13.33 -3.91 -1.64
N LEU A 177 12.01 -3.83 -1.87
CA LEU A 177 11.16 -5.03 -1.86
C LEU A 177 11.58 -6.08 -2.90
N ASP A 178 12.08 -5.66 -4.07
CA ASP A 178 12.61 -6.58 -5.08
C ASP A 178 13.90 -7.28 -4.59
N GLU A 179 14.79 -6.53 -3.94
CA GLU A 179 16.01 -7.07 -3.32
C GLU A 179 15.69 -8.02 -2.16
N LEU A 180 14.64 -7.74 -1.37
CA LEU A 180 14.23 -8.57 -0.24
C LEU A 180 13.47 -9.81 -0.70
N ALA A 181 12.66 -9.71 -1.76
CA ALA A 181 12.06 -10.87 -2.42
C ALA A 181 13.15 -11.80 -2.98
N GLU A 182 14.21 -11.23 -3.59
CA GLU A 182 15.36 -12.01 -4.05
C GLU A 182 16.19 -12.60 -2.90
N SER A 183 16.30 -11.88 -1.77
CA SER A 183 17.00 -12.37 -0.57
C SER A 183 16.23 -13.48 0.12
N VAL A 184 14.90 -13.34 0.21
CA VAL A 184 13.99 -14.33 0.82
C VAL A 184 13.90 -15.58 -0.04
N SER A 185 13.86 -15.45 -1.37
CA SER A 185 13.89 -16.62 -2.27
C SER A 185 15.21 -17.38 -2.18
N ARG A 186 16.34 -16.71 -1.94
CA ARG A 186 17.63 -17.37 -1.66
C ARG A 186 17.70 -18.07 -0.30
N LEU A 187 16.93 -17.59 0.68
CA LEU A 187 16.85 -18.15 2.03
C LEU A 187 15.76 -19.23 2.18
N ALA A 188 14.78 -19.26 1.26
CA ALA A 188 13.67 -20.22 1.24
C ALA A 188 14.07 -21.71 1.32
N PRO A 189 15.21 -22.18 0.77
CA PRO A 189 15.61 -23.58 0.88
C PRO A 189 16.05 -24.01 2.29
N TRP A 190 16.32 -23.07 3.21
CA TRP A 190 17.01 -23.35 4.48
C TRP A 190 16.18 -23.03 5.73
N GLY A 191 14.91 -22.63 5.57
CA GLY A 191 14.03 -22.24 6.67
C GLY A 191 12.86 -23.22 6.91
N PRO A 192 12.27 -23.23 8.12
CA PRO A 192 11.14 -24.10 8.49
C PRO A 192 9.83 -23.79 7.74
N PHE A 193 9.84 -22.80 6.84
CA PHE A 193 8.71 -22.39 6.00
C PHE A 193 8.86 -22.77 4.52
N GLY A 194 9.96 -23.45 4.13
CA GLY A 194 10.24 -23.82 2.74
C GLY A 194 9.14 -24.68 2.10
N GLU A 195 8.44 -25.50 2.89
CA GLU A 195 7.31 -26.32 2.43
C GLU A 195 6.06 -25.50 2.07
N PHE A 196 5.87 -24.32 2.67
CA PHE A 196 4.66 -23.51 2.46
C PHE A 196 4.76 -22.55 1.26
N LEU A 197 5.98 -22.24 0.83
CA LEU A 197 6.27 -21.26 -0.23
C LEU A 197 6.89 -21.88 -1.49
N ALA A 198 7.07 -23.20 -1.52
CA ALA A 198 7.49 -23.89 -2.73
C ALA A 198 6.43 -23.64 -3.83
N PRO A 199 6.79 -23.01 -4.96
CA PRO A 199 5.87 -22.87 -6.07
C PRO A 199 5.44 -24.28 -6.49
N ALA A 200 4.12 -24.50 -6.57
CA ALA A 200 3.56 -25.77 -7.04
C ALA A 200 4.22 -26.09 -8.39
N HIS A 201 5.08 -27.11 -8.39
CA HIS A 201 5.70 -27.59 -9.61
C HIS A 201 4.55 -28.00 -10.52
N PRO A 202 4.36 -27.39 -11.70
CA PRO A 202 3.37 -27.90 -12.64
C PRO A 202 3.82 -29.31 -13.00
N ASP A 203 3.03 -30.30 -12.59
CA ASP A 203 3.21 -31.69 -13.01
C ASP A 203 3.32 -31.69 -14.54
N GLU A 204 4.50 -32.06 -15.05
CA GLU A 204 4.74 -32.40 -16.44
C GLU A 204 3.92 -33.66 -16.76
N GLY A 205 2.63 -33.47 -16.96
CA GLY A 205 1.75 -34.45 -17.58
C GLY A 205 2.14 -34.57 -19.05
N ALA A 206 3.10 -35.46 -19.32
CA ALA A 206 3.44 -35.95 -20.64
C ALA A 206 2.17 -36.48 -21.34
N LEU A 207 1.59 -35.65 -22.21
CA LEU A 207 0.65 -36.08 -23.24
C LEU A 207 1.46 -36.87 -24.27
N ALA A 208 1.33 -38.19 -24.19
CA ALA A 208 1.75 -39.10 -25.25
C ALA A 208 0.97 -38.76 -26.53
N ASP A 209 1.70 -38.41 -27.58
CA ASP A 209 1.21 -38.34 -28.95
C ASP A 209 0.76 -39.74 -29.40
N ASP A 210 -0.54 -39.94 -29.54
CA ASP A 210 -1.14 -41.09 -30.22
C ASP A 210 -1.11 -40.84 -31.74
N ASP A 211 -0.10 -41.42 -32.39
CA ASP A 211 -0.04 -41.64 -33.83
C ASP A 211 -1.17 -42.61 -34.28
N ALA A 212 -2.33 -42.05 -34.65
CA ALA A 212 -3.41 -42.81 -35.29
C ALA A 212 -3.52 -42.48 -36.78
N ALA A 213 -3.10 -43.47 -37.58
CA ALA A 213 -3.14 -43.54 -39.03
C ALA A 213 -4.49 -43.14 -39.67
N GLY A 214 -4.40 -42.32 -40.73
CA GLY A 214 -5.51 -42.03 -41.65
C GLY A 214 -5.06 -42.10 -43.11
N LYS A 215 -4.99 -43.32 -43.67
CA LYS A 215 -4.98 -43.56 -45.13
C LYS A 215 -6.31 -43.09 -45.72
N VAL A 216 -6.30 -42.19 -46.68
CA VAL A 216 -7.41 -42.05 -47.64
C VAL A 216 -6.82 -41.92 -49.04
N SER A 217 -7.07 -42.97 -49.83
CA SER A 217 -6.87 -43.03 -51.27
C SER A 217 -7.93 -42.20 -51.98
N PHE A 218 -7.55 -41.43 -53.00
CA PHE A 218 -8.26 -41.30 -54.28
C PHE A 218 -7.27 -40.80 -55.34
#